data_AF-A0A0W8F9E3-F1
#
_entry.id   AF-A0A0W8F9E3-F1
#
_cell.length_a   1.000
_cell.length_b   1.000
_cell.length_c   1.000
_cell.angle_alpha   90.00
_cell.angle_beta   90.00
_cell.angle_gamma   90.00
#
_symmetry.space_group_name_H-M   'P 1'
#
loop_
_entity.id
_entity.type
_entity.pdbx_description
1 polymer ?
#
loop_
_entity_poly.entity_id
_entity_poly.type
_entity_poly.pdbx_seq_one_letter_code
_entity_poly.pdbx_strand_id
1 'polypeptide(L)'
;MEHSLKQVSDPARACLGVTGILALQPFEAEIMDIALEISADDANRSLGELVDFGLLIRPDNRYQIAHALAHTYARAWLTSPDSALTRLAEYYEDFIREQMQRGQTRYALLDSQRDHILAVQSACNRAGLWEAACTITWAIEEYLDLQGHGTERVAVVKAGLEASRSDEARYDEASFLNLLGLAYARLGEPRKAIEHYEQALKISREIGYRRGEANTHWNMSLAQDSLGKRSDAVGLAKEALAIYEQIESLYAERVRQQLAEWQQ
;
A
#
# COMPACT_ATOMS: atom_id res chain seq x y z
N MET A 1 -28.48 -15.34 7.81
CA MET A 1 -27.03 -15.47 7.58
C MET A 1 -26.54 -16.84 8.03
N GLU A 2 -26.49 -17.16 9.33
CA GLU A 2 -26.06 -18.49 9.80
C GLU A 2 -26.86 -19.65 9.19
N HIS A 3 -28.16 -19.47 8.98
CA HIS A 3 -29.00 -20.49 8.34
C HIS A 3 -28.61 -20.74 6.87
N SER A 4 -28.45 -19.67 6.08
CA SER A 4 -27.97 -19.75 4.69
C SER A 4 -26.55 -20.34 4.62
N LEU A 5 -25.69 -20.00 5.58
CA LEU A 5 -24.31 -20.48 5.65
C LEU A 5 -24.18 -21.98 5.93
N LYS A 6 -25.13 -22.56 6.68
CA LYS A 6 -25.19 -24.01 6.90
C LYS A 6 -25.64 -24.79 5.66
N GLN A 7 -26.21 -24.09 4.67
CA GLN A 7 -26.77 -24.70 3.46
C GLN A 7 -25.84 -24.58 2.26
N VAL A 8 -24.86 -23.67 2.30
CA VAL A 8 -23.85 -23.53 1.25
C VAL A 8 -22.71 -24.54 1.38
N SER A 9 -22.22 -24.99 0.23
CA SER A 9 -21.11 -25.93 0.08
C SER A 9 -19.81 -25.42 0.71
N ASP A 10 -18.88 -26.33 1.03
CA ASP A 10 -17.55 -25.95 1.53
C ASP A 10 -16.79 -25.03 0.55
N PRO A 11 -16.76 -25.29 -0.77
CA PRO A 11 -16.16 -24.38 -1.74
C PRO A 11 -16.80 -22.99 -1.77
N ALA A 12 -18.13 -22.90 -1.69
CA ALA A 12 -18.82 -21.62 -1.60
C ALA A 12 -18.49 -20.87 -0.31
N ARG A 13 -18.37 -21.56 0.83
CA ARG A 13 -17.91 -20.94 2.08
C ARG A 13 -16.47 -20.44 1.99
N ALA A 14 -15.57 -21.17 1.33
CA ALA A 14 -14.20 -20.73 1.10
C ALA A 14 -14.16 -19.47 0.21
N CYS A 15 -14.93 -19.45 -0.89
CA CYS A 15 -15.08 -18.26 -1.72
C CYS A 15 -15.61 -17.08 -0.89
N LEU A 16 -16.64 -17.29 -0.08
CA LEU A 16 -17.18 -16.24 0.78
C LEU A 16 -16.14 -15.69 1.77
N GLY A 17 -15.28 -16.56 2.34
CA GLY A 17 -14.14 -16.12 3.16
C GLY A 17 -13.21 -15.17 2.40
N VAL A 18 -12.82 -15.54 1.18
CA VAL A 18 -11.98 -14.69 0.31
C VAL A 18 -12.68 -13.37 -0.02
N THR A 19 -13.97 -13.40 -0.36
CA THR A 19 -14.72 -12.17 -0.60
C THR A 19 -14.79 -11.25 0.63
N GLY A 20 -14.73 -11.81 1.84
CA GLY A 20 -14.68 -11.04 3.09
C GLY A 20 -13.36 -10.26 3.27
N ILE A 21 -12.28 -10.65 2.59
CA ILE A 21 -11.03 -9.89 2.53
C ILE A 21 -11.19 -8.65 1.65
N LEU A 22 -11.86 -8.81 0.51
CA LEU A 22 -12.04 -7.77 -0.50
C LEU A 22 -12.88 -6.60 0.02
N ALA A 23 -12.73 -5.41 -0.56
CA ALA A 23 -13.65 -4.30 -0.33
C ALA A 23 -15.09 -4.61 -0.78
N LEU A 24 -16.07 -3.82 -0.31
CA LEU A 24 -17.48 -3.88 -0.72
C LEU A 24 -17.71 -3.34 -2.16
N GLN A 25 -16.80 -3.65 -3.09
CA GLN A 25 -16.88 -3.29 -4.50
C GLN A 25 -17.06 -4.55 -5.35
N PRO A 26 -17.57 -4.42 -6.60
CA PRO A 26 -17.66 -5.55 -7.51
C PRO A 26 -16.29 -6.07 -7.95
N PHE A 27 -16.13 -7.39 -7.94
CA PHE A 27 -14.90 -8.10 -8.27
C PHE A 27 -15.13 -9.21 -9.31
N GLU A 28 -14.06 -9.60 -10.00
CA GLU A 28 -14.06 -10.68 -11.00
C GLU A 28 -13.91 -12.06 -10.36
N ALA A 29 -14.50 -13.08 -10.97
CA ALA A 29 -14.41 -14.47 -10.48
C ALA A 29 -12.97 -14.98 -10.38
N GLU A 30 -12.07 -14.49 -11.24
CA GLU A 30 -10.65 -14.84 -11.31
C GLU A 30 -9.93 -14.68 -9.96
N ILE A 31 -10.38 -13.76 -9.11
CA ILE A 31 -9.81 -13.58 -7.76
C ILE A 31 -9.93 -14.88 -6.93
N MET A 32 -11.01 -15.65 -7.11
CA MET A 32 -11.19 -16.91 -6.40
C MET A 32 -10.25 -17.99 -6.93
N ASP A 33 -10.02 -18.03 -8.25
CA ASP A 33 -9.09 -18.96 -8.90
C ASP A 33 -7.68 -18.78 -8.32
N ILE A 34 -7.26 -17.52 -8.20
CA ILE A 34 -5.96 -17.14 -7.64
C ILE A 34 -5.89 -17.46 -6.14
N ALA A 35 -6.86 -17.00 -5.36
CA ALA A 35 -6.81 -17.12 -3.90
C ALA A 35 -6.90 -18.58 -3.43
N LEU A 36 -7.75 -19.38 -4.08
CA LEU A 36 -8.10 -20.74 -3.64
C LEU A 36 -7.47 -21.85 -4.50
N GLU A 37 -6.76 -21.51 -5.58
CA GLU A 37 -6.20 -22.47 -6.54
C GLU A 37 -7.26 -23.44 -7.10
N ILE A 38 -8.44 -22.89 -7.41
CA ILE A 38 -9.55 -23.64 -8.02
C ILE A 38 -9.72 -23.26 -9.49
N SER A 39 -10.45 -24.10 -10.24
CA SER A 39 -10.76 -23.79 -11.64
C SER A 39 -11.78 -22.66 -11.75
N ALA A 40 -11.73 -21.92 -12.86
CA ALA A 40 -12.71 -20.87 -13.17
C ALA A 40 -14.16 -21.37 -13.13
N ASP A 41 -14.41 -22.62 -13.54
CA ASP A 41 -15.72 -23.24 -13.50
C ASP A 41 -16.18 -23.50 -12.05
N ASP A 42 -15.26 -23.94 -11.18
CA ASP A 42 -15.57 -24.17 -9.77
C ASP A 42 -15.76 -22.87 -9.00
N ALA A 43 -14.97 -21.84 -9.28
CA ALA A 43 -15.16 -20.49 -8.75
C ALA A 43 -16.52 -19.93 -9.16
N ASN A 44 -16.86 -19.94 -10.45
CA ASN A 44 -18.15 -19.45 -10.93
C ASN A 44 -19.33 -20.23 -10.35
N ARG A 45 -19.22 -21.56 -10.21
CA ARG A 45 -20.25 -22.38 -9.56
C ARG A 45 -20.43 -21.99 -8.10
N SER A 46 -19.33 -21.83 -7.36
CA SER A 46 -19.32 -21.47 -5.94
C SER A 46 -19.87 -20.06 -5.70
N LEU A 47 -19.45 -19.08 -6.52
CA LEU A 47 -19.96 -17.72 -6.45
C LEU A 47 -21.43 -17.64 -6.86
N GLY A 48 -21.86 -18.42 -7.87
CA GLY A 48 -23.26 -18.55 -8.27
C GLY A 48 -24.14 -19.09 -7.14
N GLU A 49 -23.68 -20.11 -6.42
CA GLU A 49 -24.36 -20.63 -5.24
C GLU A 49 -24.53 -19.52 -4.17
N LEU A 50 -23.49 -18.72 -3.91
CA LEU A 50 -23.61 -17.60 -2.98
C LEU A 50 -24.60 -16.52 -3.45
N VAL A 51 -24.77 -16.33 -4.76
CA VAL A 51 -25.82 -15.45 -5.32
C VAL A 51 -27.21 -16.05 -5.08
N ASP A 52 -27.40 -17.35 -5.30
CA ASP A 52 -28.69 -18.03 -5.08
C ASP A 52 -29.14 -17.95 -3.61
N PHE A 53 -28.19 -17.99 -2.67
CA PHE A 53 -28.44 -17.80 -1.24
C PHE A 53 -28.51 -16.33 -0.80
N GLY A 54 -28.39 -15.37 -1.72
CA GLY A 54 -28.49 -13.92 -1.46
C GLY A 54 -27.32 -13.35 -0.64
N LEU A 55 -26.18 -14.05 -0.62
CA LEU A 55 -24.95 -13.60 0.07
C LEU A 55 -24.12 -12.70 -0.85
N LEU A 56 -24.16 -12.95 -2.15
CA LEU A 56 -23.61 -12.08 -3.19
C LEU A 56 -24.72 -11.57 -4.13
N ILE A 57 -24.42 -10.49 -4.83
CA ILE A 57 -25.15 -10.01 -6.01
C ILE A 57 -24.22 -10.03 -7.22
N ARG A 58 -24.77 -10.01 -8.43
CA ARG A 58 -23.99 -10.06 -9.68
C ARG A 58 -24.22 -8.85 -10.61
N PRO A 59 -23.74 -7.64 -10.24
CA PRO A 59 -23.85 -6.46 -11.10
C PRO A 59 -22.88 -6.54 -12.30
N ASP A 60 -23.37 -6.27 -13.51
CA ASP A 60 -22.56 -6.16 -14.73
C ASP A 60 -21.56 -7.30 -14.94
N ASN A 61 -22.00 -8.54 -14.71
CA ASN A 61 -21.20 -9.78 -14.75
C ASN A 61 -20.09 -9.92 -13.71
N ARG A 62 -19.94 -8.99 -12.77
CA ARG A 62 -19.05 -9.09 -11.62
C ARG A 62 -19.81 -9.52 -10.38
N TYR A 63 -19.11 -9.98 -9.36
CA TYR A 63 -19.70 -10.38 -8.08
C TYR A 63 -19.47 -9.31 -7.03
N GLN A 64 -20.42 -9.10 -6.12
CA GLN A 64 -20.28 -8.16 -5.01
C GLN A 64 -21.00 -8.71 -3.79
N ILE A 65 -20.47 -8.48 -2.59
CA ILE A 65 -21.17 -8.87 -1.37
C ILE A 65 -22.46 -8.08 -1.23
N ALA A 66 -23.57 -8.79 -1.02
CA ALA A 66 -24.92 -8.21 -1.03
C ALA A 66 -25.16 -7.24 0.13
N HIS A 67 -24.50 -7.45 1.27
CA HIS A 67 -24.75 -6.66 2.48
C HIS A 67 -23.51 -6.55 3.39
N ALA A 68 -23.30 -5.38 4.00
CA ALA A 68 -22.16 -5.11 4.89
C ALA A 68 -22.08 -6.09 6.09
N LEU A 69 -23.22 -6.59 6.58
CA LEU A 69 -23.25 -7.62 7.61
C LEU A 69 -22.65 -8.95 7.11
N ALA A 70 -22.89 -9.32 5.85
CA ALA A 70 -22.33 -10.55 5.26
C ALA A 70 -20.82 -10.42 5.09
N HIS A 71 -20.37 -9.23 4.70
CA HIS A 71 -18.94 -8.89 4.64
C HIS A 71 -18.27 -8.95 6.01
N THR A 72 -18.88 -8.31 7.02
CA THR A 72 -18.36 -8.32 8.40
C THR A 72 -18.31 -9.74 8.95
N TYR A 73 -19.35 -10.53 8.71
CA TYR A 73 -19.40 -11.92 9.13
C TYR A 73 -18.31 -12.75 8.44
N ALA A 74 -18.21 -12.67 7.11
CA ALA A 74 -17.22 -13.40 6.34
C ALA A 74 -15.80 -13.09 6.83
N ARG A 75 -15.48 -11.81 6.98
CA ARG A 75 -14.20 -11.33 7.46
C ARG A 75 -13.87 -11.79 8.89
N ALA A 76 -14.87 -11.88 9.77
CA ALA A 76 -14.65 -12.21 11.18
C ALA A 76 -14.64 -13.72 11.46
N TRP A 77 -15.40 -14.51 10.70
CA TRP A 77 -15.72 -15.89 11.05
C TRP A 77 -15.40 -16.92 9.97
N LEU A 78 -15.07 -16.47 8.75
CA LEU A 78 -14.58 -17.36 7.70
C LEU A 78 -13.09 -17.12 7.55
N THR A 79 -12.29 -18.04 8.09
CA THR A 79 -10.84 -18.00 7.94
C THR A 79 -10.49 -18.29 6.49
N SER A 80 -9.98 -17.28 5.78
CA SER A 80 -9.21 -17.54 4.57
C SER A 80 -7.83 -18.07 4.97
N PRO A 81 -7.30 -19.10 4.29
CA PRO A 81 -5.93 -19.55 4.55
C PRO A 81 -4.93 -18.41 4.37
N ASP A 82 -3.88 -18.36 5.19
CA ASP A 82 -2.79 -17.39 5.02
C ASP A 82 -2.20 -17.45 3.60
N SER A 83 -2.14 -18.66 3.01
CA SER A 83 -1.75 -18.85 1.62
C SER A 83 -2.64 -18.13 0.61
N ALA A 84 -3.94 -18.02 0.87
CA ALA A 84 -4.86 -17.26 0.01
C ALA A 84 -4.56 -15.75 0.09
N LEU A 85 -4.28 -15.24 1.29
CA LEU A 85 -3.89 -13.84 1.47
C LEU A 85 -2.55 -13.53 0.79
N THR A 86 -1.56 -14.41 0.92
CA THR A 86 -0.26 -14.26 0.24
C THR A 86 -0.41 -14.26 -1.28
N ARG A 87 -1.17 -15.19 -1.86
CA ARG A 87 -1.42 -15.21 -3.32
C ARG A 87 -2.13 -13.95 -3.81
N LEU A 88 -3.09 -13.43 -3.03
CA LEU A 88 -3.75 -12.16 -3.36
C LEU A 88 -2.77 -10.97 -3.28
N ALA A 89 -1.87 -10.98 -2.31
CA ALA A 89 -0.85 -9.94 -2.17
C ALA A 89 0.09 -9.92 -3.38
N GLU A 90 0.60 -11.09 -3.79
CA GLU A 90 1.45 -11.27 -4.98
C GLU A 90 0.72 -10.84 -6.24
N TYR A 91 -0.53 -11.29 -6.43
CA TYR A 91 -1.35 -10.88 -7.57
C TYR A 91 -1.52 -9.37 -7.67
N TYR A 92 -1.86 -8.70 -6.56
CA TYR A 92 -2.05 -7.26 -6.58
C TYR A 92 -0.73 -6.50 -6.72
N GLU A 93 0.37 -6.99 -6.17
CA GLU A 93 1.71 -6.42 -6.40
C GLU A 93 2.05 -6.42 -7.90
N ASP A 94 1.90 -7.58 -8.56
CA ASP A 94 2.18 -7.74 -9.98
C ASP A 94 1.25 -6.87 -10.83
N PHE A 95 -0.04 -6.86 -10.50
CA PHE A 95 -1.03 -6.00 -11.15
C PHE A 95 -0.62 -4.53 -11.05
N ILE A 96 -0.26 -4.04 -9.85
CA ILE A 96 0.16 -2.65 -9.66
C ILE A 96 1.41 -2.34 -10.48
N ARG A 97 2.43 -3.20 -10.43
CA ARG A 97 3.68 -3.00 -11.18
C ARG A 97 3.43 -2.95 -12.68
N GLU A 98 2.60 -3.85 -13.21
CA GLU A 98 2.24 -3.87 -14.63
C GLU A 98 1.53 -2.57 -15.03
N GLN A 99 0.54 -2.12 -14.25
CA GLN A 99 -0.19 -0.89 -14.55
C GLN A 99 0.71 0.35 -14.42
N MET A 100 1.60 0.39 -13.43
CA MET A 100 2.56 1.48 -13.23
C MET A 100 3.55 1.58 -14.40
N GLN A 101 4.05 0.46 -14.91
CA GLN A 101 4.94 0.43 -16.07
C GLN A 101 4.26 0.87 -17.36
N ARG A 102 2.97 0.55 -17.54
CA ARG A 102 2.21 0.95 -18.72
C ARG A 102 1.95 2.46 -18.80
N GLY A 103 2.04 3.18 -17.67
CA GLY A 103 1.95 4.64 -17.62
C GLY A 103 0.69 5.21 -18.27
N GLN A 104 -0.43 4.49 -18.23
CA GLN A 104 -1.65 4.90 -18.93
C GLN A 104 -2.27 6.14 -18.30
N THR A 105 -2.89 6.97 -19.13
CA THR A 105 -3.59 8.19 -18.70
C THR A 105 -4.69 7.82 -17.70
N ARG A 106 -4.56 8.30 -16.46
CA ARG A 106 -5.49 8.15 -15.31
C ARG A 106 -5.52 6.80 -14.57
N TYR A 107 -4.68 5.83 -14.89
CA TYR A 107 -4.61 4.56 -14.13
C TYR A 107 -6.00 3.90 -13.83
N ALA A 108 -6.95 3.99 -14.77
CA ALA A 108 -8.35 3.63 -14.51
C ALA A 108 -8.56 2.18 -14.00
N LEU A 109 -7.70 1.25 -14.41
CA LEU A 109 -7.71 -0.12 -13.89
C LEU A 109 -7.29 -0.16 -12.42
N LEU A 110 -6.26 0.59 -12.00
CA LEU A 110 -5.90 0.72 -10.59
C LEU A 110 -6.99 1.41 -9.80
N ASP A 111 -7.61 2.47 -10.33
CA ASP A 111 -8.75 3.14 -9.68
C ASP A 111 -9.87 2.13 -9.35
N SER A 112 -10.15 1.21 -10.29
CA SER A 112 -11.18 0.20 -10.12
C SER A 112 -10.83 -0.89 -9.08
N GLN A 113 -9.54 -1.11 -8.81
CA GLN A 113 -9.05 -2.17 -7.93
C GLN A 113 -8.49 -1.65 -6.59
N ARG A 114 -8.30 -0.34 -6.46
CA ARG A 114 -7.65 0.32 -5.31
C ARG A 114 -8.26 -0.09 -3.98
N ASP A 115 -9.58 -0.07 -3.87
CA ASP A 115 -10.27 -0.44 -2.62
C ASP A 115 -9.98 -1.90 -2.24
N HIS A 116 -9.91 -2.81 -3.22
CA HIS A 116 -9.54 -4.21 -2.99
C HIS A 116 -8.07 -4.35 -2.56
N ILE A 117 -7.15 -3.64 -3.22
CA ILE A 117 -5.72 -3.62 -2.88
C ILE A 117 -5.52 -3.18 -1.43
N LEU A 118 -6.15 -2.06 -1.03
CA LEU A 118 -6.07 -1.54 0.34
C LEU A 118 -6.69 -2.52 1.36
N ALA A 119 -7.77 -3.20 0.98
CA ALA A 119 -8.41 -4.20 1.83
C ALA A 119 -7.52 -5.44 2.05
N VAL A 120 -6.85 -5.92 0.99
CA VAL A 120 -5.86 -7.01 1.07
C VAL A 120 -4.66 -6.60 1.91
N GLN A 121 -4.09 -5.41 1.68
CA GLN A 121 -2.98 -4.88 2.49
C GLN A 121 -3.34 -4.83 3.98
N SER A 122 -4.54 -4.35 4.29
CA SER A 122 -5.05 -4.29 5.66
C SER A 122 -5.27 -5.70 6.24
N ALA A 123 -5.64 -6.67 5.41
CA ALA A 123 -5.83 -8.06 5.83
C ALA A 123 -4.51 -8.77 6.11
N CYS A 124 -3.49 -8.57 5.26
CA CYS A 124 -2.12 -9.05 5.52
C CYS A 124 -1.59 -8.53 6.87
N ASN A 125 -1.78 -7.23 7.14
CA ASN A 125 -1.41 -6.63 8.43
C ASN A 125 -2.12 -7.31 9.62
N ARG A 126 -3.44 -7.53 9.55
CA ARG A 126 -4.18 -8.19 10.63
C ARG A 126 -3.78 -9.66 10.83
N ALA A 127 -3.37 -10.33 9.76
CA ALA A 127 -2.93 -11.72 9.80
C ALA A 127 -1.47 -11.88 10.25
N GLY A 128 -0.73 -10.78 10.44
CA GLY A 128 0.70 -10.82 10.76
C GLY A 128 1.57 -11.23 9.58
N LEU A 129 1.07 -11.13 8.35
CA LEU A 129 1.81 -11.36 7.12
C LEU A 129 2.59 -10.08 6.76
N TRP A 130 3.60 -9.75 7.56
CA TRP A 130 4.28 -8.46 7.53
C TRP A 130 4.98 -8.19 6.20
N GLU A 131 5.68 -9.17 5.65
CA GLU A 131 6.34 -9.06 4.35
C GLU A 131 5.33 -8.71 3.24
N ALA A 132 4.23 -9.48 3.13
CA ALA A 132 3.17 -9.21 2.16
C ALA A 132 2.53 -7.81 2.35
N ALA A 133 2.33 -7.40 3.61
CA ALA A 133 1.81 -6.07 3.92
C ALA A 133 2.76 -4.94 3.48
N CYS A 134 4.07 -5.09 3.75
CA CYS A 134 5.10 -4.15 3.29
C CYS A 134 5.14 -4.09 1.77
N THR A 135 5.13 -5.24 1.10
CA THR A 135 5.20 -5.37 -0.36
C THR A 135 4.05 -4.65 -1.06
N ILE A 136 2.79 -4.88 -0.63
CA ILE A 136 1.65 -4.15 -1.21
C ILE A 136 1.76 -2.64 -0.92
N THR A 137 2.20 -2.27 0.30
CA THR A 137 2.37 -0.86 0.66
C THR A 137 3.36 -0.17 -0.27
N TRP A 138 4.50 -0.81 -0.53
CA TRP A 138 5.51 -0.34 -1.48
C TRP A 138 4.97 -0.19 -2.89
N ALA A 139 4.19 -1.17 -3.35
CA ALA A 139 3.64 -1.15 -4.70
C ALA A 139 2.63 0.00 -4.91
N ILE A 140 1.72 0.23 -3.96
CA ILE A 140 0.57 1.12 -4.17
C ILE A 140 0.84 2.60 -3.82
N GLU A 141 1.84 2.90 -2.98
CA GLU A 141 1.99 4.26 -2.42
C GLU A 141 2.26 5.32 -3.48
N GLU A 142 3.07 5.02 -4.50
CA GLU A 142 3.39 5.94 -5.59
C GLU A 142 2.16 6.27 -6.42
N TYR A 143 1.34 5.26 -6.74
CA TYR A 143 0.06 5.47 -7.44
C TYR A 143 -0.86 6.40 -6.64
N LEU A 144 -1.01 6.17 -5.33
CA LEU A 144 -1.85 7.02 -4.48
C LEU A 144 -1.33 8.46 -4.44
N ASP A 145 0.00 8.63 -4.45
CA ASP A 145 0.65 9.92 -4.48
C ASP A 145 0.40 10.68 -5.79
N LEU A 146 0.51 9.98 -6.93
CA LEU A 146 0.29 10.54 -8.27
C LEU A 146 -1.18 10.89 -8.53
N GLN A 147 -2.12 10.10 -7.99
CA GLN A 147 -3.57 10.34 -8.15
C GLN A 147 -4.17 11.26 -7.08
N GLY A 148 -3.36 11.78 -6.15
CA GLY A 148 -3.81 12.73 -5.13
C GLY A 148 -4.62 12.11 -4.00
N HIS A 149 -4.50 10.80 -3.78
CA HIS A 149 -5.12 10.04 -2.69
C HIS A 149 -4.34 10.18 -1.38
N GLY A 150 -4.04 11.41 -0.96
CA GLY A 150 -3.11 11.70 0.14
C GLY A 150 -3.49 11.10 1.49
N THR A 151 -4.79 11.06 1.82
CA THR A 151 -5.27 10.45 3.09
C THR A 151 -5.11 8.92 3.09
N GLU A 152 -5.40 8.27 1.97
CA GLU A 152 -5.23 6.82 1.79
C GLU A 152 -3.74 6.46 1.79
N ARG A 153 -2.90 7.30 1.16
CA ARG A 153 -1.44 7.16 1.18
C ARG A 153 -0.88 7.20 2.60
N VAL A 154 -1.31 8.18 3.42
CA VAL A 154 -0.89 8.25 4.83
C VAL A 154 -1.33 6.99 5.60
N ALA A 155 -2.54 6.49 5.37
CA ALA A 155 -3.05 5.31 6.05
C ALA A 155 -2.27 4.04 5.67
N VAL A 156 -2.05 3.79 4.37
CA VAL A 156 -1.36 2.59 3.89
C VAL A 156 0.12 2.60 4.31
N VAL A 157 0.80 3.76 4.24
CA VAL A 157 2.20 3.88 4.66
C VAL A 157 2.35 3.70 6.18
N LYS A 158 1.39 4.17 6.99
CA LYS A 158 1.38 3.89 8.44
C LYS A 158 1.24 2.40 8.73
N ALA A 159 0.40 1.70 7.96
CA ALA A 159 0.22 0.26 8.10
C ALA A 159 1.47 -0.52 7.64
N GLY A 160 2.16 -0.09 6.58
CA GLY A 160 3.47 -0.65 6.20
C GLY A 160 4.56 -0.38 7.24
N LEU A 161 4.56 0.81 7.86
CA LEU A 161 5.46 1.13 8.97
C LEU A 161 5.22 0.20 10.16
N GLU A 162 3.97 -0.07 10.53
CA GLU A 162 3.61 -1.04 11.57
C GLU A 162 4.14 -2.44 11.23
N ALA A 163 3.89 -2.93 10.01
CA ALA A 163 4.41 -4.22 9.54
C ALA A 163 5.94 -4.30 9.64
N SER A 164 6.66 -3.28 9.14
CA SER A 164 8.13 -3.26 9.19
C SER A 164 8.69 -3.25 10.62
N ARG A 165 7.97 -2.67 11.58
CA ARG A 165 8.35 -2.71 13.01
C ARG A 165 8.10 -4.07 13.62
N SER A 166 6.98 -4.70 13.30
CA SER A 166 6.63 -6.04 13.77
C SER A 166 7.59 -7.11 13.24
N ASP A 167 8.12 -6.91 12.04
CA ASP A 167 9.11 -7.80 11.41
C ASP A 167 10.57 -7.41 11.70
N GLU A 168 10.79 -6.35 12.50
CA GLU A 168 12.12 -5.79 12.79
C GLU A 168 12.93 -5.40 11.53
N ALA A 169 12.25 -5.13 10.42
CA ALA A 169 12.81 -4.74 9.14
C ALA A 169 13.24 -3.26 9.16
N ARG A 170 14.40 -2.98 9.78
CA ARG A 170 14.90 -1.61 10.04
C ARG A 170 15.10 -0.76 8.77
N TYR A 171 15.44 -1.36 7.64
CA TYR A 171 15.55 -0.65 6.36
C TYR A 171 14.18 -0.16 5.86
N ASP A 172 13.16 -1.02 5.93
CA ASP A 172 11.79 -0.66 5.59
C ASP A 172 11.22 0.34 6.58
N GLU A 173 11.50 0.20 7.89
CA GLU A 173 11.05 1.15 8.91
C GLU A 173 11.54 2.58 8.60
N ALA A 174 12.84 2.73 8.32
CA ALA A 174 13.42 4.03 7.95
C ALA A 174 12.77 4.59 6.66
N SER A 175 12.52 3.72 5.70
CA SER A 175 12.00 4.13 4.39
C SER A 175 10.52 4.51 4.45
N PHE A 176 9.69 3.76 5.19
CA PHE A 176 8.28 4.12 5.43
C PHE A 176 8.14 5.39 6.27
N LEU A 177 9.03 5.65 7.22
CA LEU A 177 9.07 6.94 7.93
C LEU A 177 9.35 8.10 6.97
N ASN A 178 10.30 7.93 6.04
CA ASN A 178 10.57 8.92 5.02
C ASN A 178 9.38 9.10 4.05
N LEU A 179 8.70 8.02 3.63
CA LEU A 179 7.48 8.11 2.82
C LEU A 179 6.34 8.81 3.56
N LEU A 180 6.16 8.53 4.85
CA LEU A 180 5.16 9.18 5.67
C LEU A 180 5.43 10.68 5.80
N GLY A 181 6.70 11.06 5.95
CA GLY A 181 7.12 12.46 5.89
C GLY A 181 6.75 13.11 4.56
N LEU A 182 7.02 12.43 3.44
CA LEU A 182 6.67 12.92 2.10
C LEU A 182 5.16 13.07 1.92
N ALA A 183 4.36 12.14 2.44
CA ALA A 183 2.90 12.20 2.39
C ALA A 183 2.36 13.42 3.15
N TYR A 184 2.85 13.69 4.37
CA TYR A 184 2.45 14.89 5.12
C TYR A 184 2.93 16.20 4.47
N ALA A 185 4.13 16.23 3.91
CA ALA A 185 4.62 17.41 3.19
C ALA A 185 3.68 17.77 2.02
N ARG A 186 3.23 16.77 1.26
CA ARG A 186 2.26 16.95 0.16
C ARG A 186 0.86 17.36 0.62
N LEU A 187 0.48 16.99 1.84
CA LEU A 187 -0.75 17.48 2.48
C LEU A 187 -0.61 18.90 3.05
N GLY A 188 0.52 19.58 2.85
CA GLY A 188 0.75 20.92 3.39
C GLY A 188 1.11 20.94 4.87
N GLU A 189 1.59 19.82 5.41
CA GLU A 189 1.96 19.65 6.82
C GLU A 189 3.49 19.46 7.01
N PRO A 190 4.34 20.41 6.60
CA PRO A 190 5.79 20.24 6.59
C PRO A 190 6.39 20.04 7.99
N ARG A 191 5.74 20.50 9.06
CA ARG A 191 6.20 20.25 10.44
C ARG A 191 6.06 18.78 10.83
N LYS A 192 4.91 18.16 10.54
CA LYS A 192 4.73 16.71 10.74
C LYS A 192 5.66 15.90 9.85
N ALA A 193 5.92 16.38 8.63
CA ALA A 193 6.88 15.75 7.74
C ALA A 193 8.28 15.64 8.37
N ILE A 194 8.76 16.75 8.94
CA ILE A 194 10.05 16.83 9.64
C ILE A 194 10.13 15.84 10.82
N GLU A 195 9.09 15.70 11.64
CA GLU A 195 9.06 14.75 12.75
C GLU A 195 9.29 13.29 12.30
N HIS A 196 8.73 12.91 11.15
CA HIS A 196 8.92 11.58 10.58
C HIS A 196 10.29 11.42 9.91
N TYR A 197 10.78 12.45 9.23
CA TYR A 197 12.13 12.46 8.69
C TYR A 197 13.20 12.34 9.79
N GLU A 198 13.05 13.00 10.93
CA GLU A 198 14.01 12.88 12.04
C GLU A 198 14.09 11.44 12.58
N GLN A 199 12.95 10.75 12.64
CA GLN A 199 12.91 9.32 12.99
C GLN A 199 13.61 8.47 11.92
N ALA A 200 13.32 8.70 10.63
CA ALA A 200 13.97 8.00 9.52
C ALA A 200 15.49 8.18 9.52
N LEU A 201 15.95 9.41 9.81
CA LEU A 201 17.36 9.79 9.86
C LEU A 201 18.10 9.05 10.97
N LYS A 202 17.48 8.99 12.16
CA LYS A 202 18.03 8.27 13.31
C LYS A 202 18.28 6.79 12.96
N ILE A 203 17.26 6.12 12.42
CA ILE A 203 17.38 4.70 12.04
C ILE A 203 18.40 4.51 10.92
N SER A 204 18.36 5.36 9.89
CA SER A 204 19.31 5.27 8.77
C SER A 204 20.76 5.38 9.23
N ARG A 205 21.06 6.25 10.20
CA ARG A 205 22.39 6.38 10.80
C ARG A 205 22.77 5.16 11.64
N GLU A 206 21.84 4.65 12.44
CA GLU A 206 22.07 3.45 13.28
C GLU A 206 22.44 2.22 12.46
N ILE A 207 21.80 2.02 11.30
CA ILE A 207 22.03 0.84 10.43
C ILE A 207 23.01 1.11 9.28
N GLY A 208 23.53 2.33 9.15
CA GLY A 208 24.44 2.71 8.05
C GLY A 208 23.77 2.84 6.68
N TYR A 209 22.45 3.06 6.60
CA TYR A 209 21.70 3.22 5.35
C TYR A 209 21.94 4.59 4.71
N ARG A 210 23.11 4.76 4.06
CA ARG A 210 23.56 6.04 3.47
C ARG A 210 22.57 6.63 2.47
N ARG A 211 21.94 5.82 1.62
CA ARG A 211 20.94 6.30 0.67
C ARG A 211 19.69 6.84 1.39
N GLY A 212 19.22 6.16 2.43
CA GLY A 212 18.11 6.64 3.26
C GLY A 212 18.45 7.94 3.99
N GLU A 213 19.67 8.06 4.51
CA GLU A 213 20.17 9.28 5.14
C GLU A 213 20.15 10.47 4.16
N ALA A 214 20.70 10.30 2.96
CA ALA A 214 20.70 11.34 1.93
C ALA A 214 19.27 11.76 1.51
N ASN A 215 18.40 10.78 1.25
CA ASN A 215 17.00 11.03 0.91
C ASN A 215 16.28 11.81 2.01
N THR A 216 16.54 11.46 3.27
CA THR A 216 15.92 12.11 4.42
C THR A 216 16.39 13.56 4.56
N HIS A 217 17.70 13.82 4.47
CA HIS A 217 18.24 15.19 4.48
C HIS A 217 17.67 16.03 3.34
N TRP A 218 17.59 15.47 2.14
CA TRP A 218 17.03 16.15 0.98
C TRP A 218 15.56 16.51 1.21
N ASN A 219 14.73 15.56 1.66
CA ASN A 219 13.32 15.82 1.88
C ASN A 219 13.08 16.81 3.04
N MET A 220 13.87 16.74 4.12
CA MET A 220 13.84 17.74 5.19
C MET A 220 14.21 19.12 4.67
N SER A 221 15.17 19.23 3.74
CA SER A 221 15.55 20.52 3.16
C SER A 221 14.36 21.18 2.44
N LEU A 222 13.62 20.41 1.64
CA LEU A 222 12.42 20.91 0.94
C LEU A 222 11.33 21.31 1.94
N ALA A 223 11.13 20.53 3.00
CA ALA A 223 10.17 20.86 4.05
C ALA A 223 10.55 22.15 4.80
N GLN A 224 11.82 22.35 5.15
CA GLN A 224 12.30 23.58 5.79
C GLN A 224 12.17 24.80 4.86
N ASP A 225 12.44 24.61 3.57
CA ASP A 225 12.26 25.67 2.58
C ASP A 225 10.79 26.11 2.50
N SER A 226 9.85 25.15 2.47
CA SER A 226 8.41 25.45 2.48
C SER A 226 7.95 26.21 3.75
N LEU A 227 8.72 26.11 4.84
CA LEU A 227 8.52 26.86 6.08
C LEU A 227 9.19 28.24 6.09
N GLY A 228 9.83 28.65 4.98
CA GLY A 228 10.57 29.90 4.86
C GLY A 228 11.95 29.89 5.50
N LYS A 229 12.43 28.72 5.96
CA LYS A 229 13.72 28.56 6.65
C LYS A 229 14.82 28.18 5.65
N ARG A 230 15.04 29.05 4.67
CA ARG A 230 15.97 28.81 3.54
C ARG A 230 17.39 28.48 3.99
N SER A 231 17.90 29.12 5.04
CA SER A 231 19.25 28.83 5.57
C SER A 231 19.39 27.40 6.07
N ASP A 232 18.40 26.91 6.82
CA ASP A 232 18.39 25.54 7.35
C ASP A 232 18.25 24.52 6.21
N ALA A 233 17.39 24.84 5.23
CA ALA A 233 17.21 24.04 4.02
C ALA A 233 18.53 23.87 3.24
N VAL A 234 19.27 24.96 3.00
CA VAL A 234 20.57 24.93 2.33
C VAL A 234 21.57 24.04 3.08
N GLY A 235 21.59 24.10 4.42
CA GLY A 235 22.44 23.23 5.25
C GLY A 235 22.14 21.75 5.00
N LEU A 236 20.86 21.37 5.12
CA LEU A 236 20.40 19.99 4.91
C LEU A 236 20.63 19.50 3.48
N ALA A 237 20.41 20.35 2.48
CA ALA A 237 20.68 19.98 1.08
C ALA A 237 22.17 19.76 0.81
N LYS A 238 23.07 20.51 1.45
CA LYS A 238 24.52 20.27 1.36
C LYS A 238 24.91 18.93 2.01
N GLU A 239 24.31 18.60 3.15
CA GLU A 239 24.50 17.28 3.79
C GLU A 239 24.03 16.16 2.87
N ALA A 240 22.83 16.29 2.28
CA ALA A 240 22.33 15.32 1.30
C ALA A 240 23.25 15.16 0.09
N LEU A 241 23.72 16.29 -0.49
CA LEU A 241 24.62 16.30 -1.64
C LEU A 241 25.92 15.56 -1.35
N ALA A 242 26.56 15.82 -0.22
CA ALA A 242 27.82 15.18 0.15
C ALA A 242 27.67 13.65 0.23
N ILE A 243 26.55 13.16 0.75
CA ILE A 243 26.27 11.73 0.81
C ILE A 243 25.96 11.18 -0.59
N TYR A 244 25.12 11.86 -1.38
CA TYR A 244 24.81 11.43 -2.75
C TYR A 244 26.06 11.34 -3.62
N GLU A 245 27.01 12.27 -3.49
CA GLU A 245 28.30 12.21 -4.18
C GLU A 245 29.13 11.01 -3.73
N GLN A 246 29.19 10.73 -2.42
CA GLN A 246 29.90 9.57 -1.89
C GLN A 246 29.36 8.24 -2.43
N ILE A 247 28.03 8.14 -2.62
CA ILE A 247 27.38 6.92 -3.15
C ILE A 247 27.15 6.97 -4.67
N GLU A 248 27.77 7.93 -5.36
CA GLU A 248 27.66 8.14 -6.82
C GLU A 248 26.21 8.16 -7.34
N SER A 249 25.31 8.79 -6.56
CA SER A 249 23.91 8.88 -6.92
C SER A 249 23.64 9.98 -7.93
N LEU A 250 22.83 9.67 -8.94
CA LEU A 250 22.31 10.64 -9.91
C LEU A 250 21.52 11.79 -9.27
N TYR A 251 21.00 11.61 -8.04
CA TYR A 251 20.31 12.66 -7.32
C TYR A 251 21.22 13.84 -6.92
N ALA A 252 22.54 13.64 -6.87
CA ALA A 252 23.49 14.72 -6.56
C ALA A 252 23.29 15.93 -7.48
N GLU A 253 23.04 15.69 -8.77
CA GLU A 253 22.88 16.77 -9.75
C GLU A 253 21.61 17.59 -9.50
N ARG A 254 20.50 16.93 -9.17
CA ARG A 254 19.25 17.60 -8.78
C ARG A 254 19.46 18.51 -7.57
N VAL A 255 20.21 18.04 -6.57
CA VAL A 255 20.49 18.83 -5.36
C VAL A 255 21.36 20.04 -5.68
N ARG A 256 22.36 19.92 -6.57
CA ARG A 256 23.19 21.06 -7.01
C ARG A 256 22.36 22.14 -7.70
N GLN A 257 21.45 21.74 -8.57
CA GLN A 257 20.57 22.68 -9.28
C GLN A 257 19.71 23.46 -8.29
N GLN A 258 19.07 22.78 -7.34
CA GLN A 258 18.26 23.45 -6.31
C GLN A 258 19.09 24.39 -5.42
N LEU A 259 20.30 23.97 -5.03
CA LEU A 259 21.21 24.80 -4.24
C LEU A 259 21.62 26.08 -4.99
N ALA A 260 21.80 26.00 -6.31
CA ALA A 260 22.11 27.17 -7.14
C ALA A 260 20.92 28.13 -7.23
N GLU A 261 19.69 27.61 -7.37
CA GLU A 261 18.46 28.43 -7.34
C GLU A 261 18.28 29.15 -6.00
N TRP A 262 18.63 28.49 -4.90
CA TRP A 262 18.53 29.08 -3.56
C TRP A 262 19.57 30.17 -3.26
N GLN A 263 20.59 30.31 -4.10
CA GLN A 263 21.65 31.31 -3.98
C GLN A 263 21.44 32.55 -4.87
N GLN A 264 20.44 32.52 -5.77
CA GLN A 264 20.02 33.65 -6.61
C GLN A 264 19.01 34.53 -5.88
#